data_AF-A0A6N3B5U9-F1
#
_entry.id   AF-A0A6N3B5U9-F1
#
_cell.length_a   1.000
_cell.length_b   1.000
_cell.length_c   1.000
_cell.angle_alpha   90.00
_cell.angle_beta   90.00
_cell.angle_gamma   90.00
#
_symmetry.space_group_name_H-M   'P 1'
#
loop_
_entity.id
_entity.type
_entity.pdbx_description
1 polymer ?
#
loop_
_entity_poly.entity_id
_entity_poly.type
_entity_poly.pdbx_seq_one_letter_code
_entity_poly.pdbx_strand_id
1 'polypeptide(L)'
;MRKYNYGSIILILIANAIIVGILENIFDGNLSILGGFVTFISDYIICRGLLYKREGSFSEYFMGIKTMTGKVFLMNILVGVITVILLIFALLISGAGFLFTPYKVDNTRVIIIAIVLIFLITILLSLLFAYVNFFMADERYRDLTFFDSFMLIIRAGLKLFKESFMAGLRAYKISLILGAIALLAGILSIKTPSIVLIAIILGVIAAIAFFLLTPRFRASLADIYEENNERIYSNKVEEDL
;
A
#
# COMPACT_ATOMS: atom_id res chain seq x y z
N MET A 1 8.50 -22.05 -7.78
CA MET A 1 7.75 -21.06 -6.96
C MET A 1 8.26 -21.17 -5.53
N ARG A 2 8.63 -20.04 -4.93
CA ARG A 2 9.03 -20.02 -3.51
C ARG A 2 7.80 -20.27 -2.64
N LYS A 3 8.01 -20.93 -1.51
CA LYS A 3 6.95 -21.21 -0.55
C LYS A 3 6.86 -20.06 0.45
N TYR A 4 5.63 -19.72 0.82
CA TYR A 4 5.32 -18.61 1.71
C TYR A 4 4.30 -19.03 2.75
N ASN A 5 4.50 -18.60 3.99
CA ASN A 5 3.51 -18.75 5.04
C ASN A 5 2.52 -17.58 5.00
N TYR A 6 1.47 -17.71 4.18
CA TYR A 6 0.43 -16.69 4.06
C TYR A 6 -0.34 -16.48 5.38
N GLY A 7 -0.42 -17.50 6.24
CA GLY A 7 -1.06 -17.40 7.55
C GLY A 7 -0.38 -16.37 8.45
N SER A 8 0.96 -16.37 8.50
CA SER A 8 1.75 -15.39 9.24
C SER A 8 1.48 -13.96 8.77
N ILE A 9 1.40 -13.73 7.46
CA ILE A 9 1.10 -12.42 6.87
C ILE A 9 -0.32 -11.97 7.23
N ILE A 10 -1.31 -12.86 7.13
CA ILE A 10 -2.70 -12.57 7.52
C ILE A 10 -2.78 -12.17 8.99
N LEU A 11 -2.10 -12.90 9.87
CA LEU A 11 -2.10 -12.60 11.31
C LEU A 11 -1.51 -11.21 11.59
N ILE A 12 -0.46 -10.80 10.87
CA ILE A 12 0.09 -9.43 10.99
C ILE A 12 -0.89 -8.39 10.48
N LEU A 13 -1.57 -8.64 9.35
CA LEU A 13 -2.59 -7.72 8.83
C LEU A 13 -3.79 -7.57 9.79
N ILE A 14 -4.22 -8.66 10.42
CA ILE A 14 -5.28 -8.64 11.45
C ILE A 14 -4.81 -7.85 12.67
N ALA A 15 -3.61 -8.15 13.19
CA ALA A 15 -3.05 -7.42 14.33
C ALA A 15 -2.92 -5.92 14.04
N ASN A 16 -2.45 -5.56 12.84
CA ASN A 16 -2.39 -4.18 12.38
C ASN A 16 -3.78 -3.51 12.40
N ALA A 17 -4.79 -4.14 11.78
CA ALA A 17 -6.14 -3.58 11.73
C ALA A 17 -6.75 -3.38 13.12
N ILE A 18 -6.54 -4.32 14.04
CA ILE A 18 -7.00 -4.22 15.44
C ILE A 18 -6.31 -3.03 16.14
N ILE A 19 -4.99 -2.92 16.06
CA ILE A 19 -4.24 -1.85 16.73
C ILE A 19 -4.63 -0.48 16.16
N VAL A 20 -4.72 -0.36 14.83
CA VAL A 20 -5.15 0.88 14.17
C VAL A 20 -6.55 1.26 14.62
N GLY A 21 -7.51 0.32 14.62
CA GLY A 21 -8.88 0.58 15.06
C GLY A 21 -8.98 0.96 16.55
N ILE A 22 -8.14 0.39 17.42
CA ILE A 22 -8.06 0.78 18.83
C ILE A 22 -7.55 2.23 18.95
N LEU A 23 -6.48 2.58 18.23
CA LEU A 23 -5.92 3.94 18.25
C LEU A 23 -6.92 4.98 17.74
N GLU A 24 -7.63 4.68 16.66
CA GLU A 24 -8.68 5.55 16.12
C GLU A 24 -9.79 5.80 17.14
N ASN A 25 -10.24 4.76 17.85
CA ASN A 25 -11.29 4.88 18.86
C ASN A 25 -10.83 5.58 20.14
N ILE A 26 -9.59 5.37 20.61
CA ILE A 26 -9.08 6.01 21.84
C ILE A 26 -8.92 7.52 21.65
N PHE A 27 -8.56 7.95 20.44
CA PHE A 27 -8.24 9.34 20.17
C PHE A 27 -9.33 10.08 19.39
N ASP A 28 -10.54 9.50 19.27
CA ASP A 28 -11.65 10.05 18.49
C ASP A 28 -11.22 10.50 17.07
N GLY A 29 -10.29 9.75 16.46
CA GLY A 29 -9.70 10.07 15.16
C GLY A 29 -8.69 11.23 15.14
N ASN A 30 -8.50 11.98 16.23
CA ASN A 30 -7.60 13.14 16.29
C ASN A 30 -6.11 12.78 16.11
N LEU A 31 -5.72 11.52 16.39
CA LEU A 31 -4.37 11.00 16.22
C LEU A 31 -4.30 9.93 15.13
N SER A 32 -5.06 10.08 14.05
CA SER A 32 -5.03 9.19 12.86
C SER A 32 -3.62 8.95 12.29
N ILE A 33 -2.70 9.90 12.50
CA ILE A 33 -1.29 9.76 12.14
C ILE A 33 -0.61 8.56 12.84
N LEU A 34 -1.00 8.23 14.07
CA LEU A 34 -0.50 7.07 14.81
C LEU A 34 -0.91 5.75 14.13
N GLY A 35 -2.11 5.68 13.55
CA GLY A 35 -2.53 4.54 12.74
C GLY A 35 -1.66 4.36 11.50
N GLY A 36 -1.23 5.47 10.89
CA GLY A 36 -0.24 5.47 9.81
C GLY A 36 1.10 4.88 10.24
N PHE A 37 1.58 5.24 11.44
CA PHE A 37 2.80 4.68 12.02
C PHE A 37 2.73 3.17 12.20
N VAL A 38 1.65 2.66 12.79
CA VAL A 38 1.44 1.22 12.98
C VAL A 38 1.36 0.47 11.65
N THR A 39 0.70 1.07 10.65
CA THR A 39 0.54 0.47 9.33
C THR A 39 1.88 0.27 8.63
N PHE A 40 2.76 1.27 8.62
CA PHE A 40 4.07 1.07 7.96
C PHE A 40 5.00 0.15 8.76
N ILE A 41 4.92 0.14 10.10
CA ILE A 41 5.70 -0.81 10.91
C ILE A 41 5.28 -2.24 10.53
N SER A 42 3.98 -2.49 10.46
CA SER A 42 3.44 -3.78 10.03
C SER A 42 3.87 -4.15 8.61
N ASP A 43 3.87 -3.18 7.70
CA ASP A 43 4.33 -3.39 6.31
C ASP A 43 5.83 -3.76 6.25
N TYR A 44 6.66 -3.05 7.02
CA TYR A 44 8.09 -3.37 7.14
C TYR A 44 8.32 -4.79 7.67
N ILE A 45 7.60 -5.18 8.73
CA ILE A 45 7.66 -6.54 9.31
C ILE A 45 7.31 -7.59 8.25
N ILE A 46 6.27 -7.36 7.46
CA ILE A 46 5.87 -8.26 6.37
C ILE A 46 6.97 -8.35 5.31
N CYS A 47 7.50 -7.22 4.83
CA CYS A 47 8.58 -7.19 3.84
C CYS A 47 9.84 -7.91 4.35
N ARG A 48 10.27 -7.65 5.59
CA ARG A 48 11.43 -8.31 6.20
C ARG A 48 11.22 -9.83 6.32
N GLY A 49 10.04 -10.26 6.76
CA GLY A 49 9.69 -11.68 6.83
C GLY A 49 9.67 -12.34 5.45
N LEU A 50 9.13 -11.66 4.43
CA LEU A 50 9.12 -12.14 3.04
C LEU A 50 10.52 -12.26 2.43
N LEU A 51 11.50 -11.46 2.85
CA LEU A 51 12.87 -11.59 2.35
C LEU A 51 13.64 -12.72 3.06
N TYR A 52 13.57 -12.78 4.39
CA TYR A 52 14.50 -13.59 5.20
C TYR A 52 13.85 -14.77 5.93
N LYS A 53 12.52 -14.78 6.09
CA LYS A 53 11.76 -15.76 6.90
C LYS A 53 10.46 -16.18 6.19
N ARG A 54 10.52 -16.45 4.87
CA ARG A 54 9.33 -16.70 4.01
C ARG A 54 8.35 -17.74 4.51
N GLU A 55 8.87 -18.82 5.07
CA GLU A 55 8.08 -19.92 5.63
C GLU A 55 7.87 -19.76 7.15
N GLY A 56 8.40 -18.68 7.72
CA GLY A 56 8.44 -18.45 9.15
C GLY A 56 7.07 -18.27 9.77
N SER A 57 7.00 -18.57 11.06
CA SER A 57 5.83 -18.34 11.90
C SER A 57 5.54 -16.85 12.10
N PHE A 58 4.36 -16.52 12.61
CA PHE A 58 3.98 -15.16 12.98
C PHE A 58 5.04 -14.48 13.87
N SER A 59 5.55 -15.20 14.88
CA SER A 59 6.58 -14.69 15.78
C SER A 59 7.89 -14.37 15.05
N GLU A 60 8.30 -15.20 14.10
CA GLU A 60 9.53 -14.98 13.33
C GLU A 60 9.42 -13.79 12.39
N TYR A 61 8.26 -13.59 11.77
CA TYR A 61 7.98 -12.36 11.04
C TYR A 61 8.05 -11.16 11.98
N PHE A 62 7.31 -11.19 13.09
CA PHE A 62 7.21 -10.09 14.04
C PHE A 62 8.57 -9.68 14.63
N MET A 63 9.48 -10.64 14.84
CA MET A 63 10.87 -10.37 15.25
C MET A 63 11.63 -9.45 14.29
N GLY A 64 11.21 -9.34 13.02
CA GLY A 64 11.73 -8.39 12.05
C GLY A 64 11.65 -6.93 12.52
N ILE A 65 10.77 -6.60 13.46
CA ILE A 65 10.70 -5.25 14.05
C ILE A 65 12.05 -4.81 14.66
N LYS A 66 12.86 -5.75 15.16
CA LYS A 66 14.17 -5.47 15.76
C LYS A 66 15.20 -4.98 14.75
N THR A 67 14.99 -5.21 13.46
CA THR A 67 15.90 -4.75 12.40
C THR A 67 15.54 -3.37 11.87
N MET A 68 14.47 -2.77 12.38
CA MET A 68 14.02 -1.46 11.97
C MET A 68 14.97 -0.38 12.52
N THR A 69 15.61 0.37 11.61
CA THR A 69 16.51 1.47 11.96
C THR A 69 15.83 2.83 11.81
N GLY A 70 16.43 3.89 12.37
CA GLY A 70 15.94 5.26 12.18
C GLY A 70 15.84 5.67 10.70
N LYS A 71 16.72 5.11 9.83
CA LYS A 71 16.66 5.31 8.37
C LYS A 71 15.36 4.78 7.77
N VAL A 72 14.90 3.61 8.22
CA VAL A 72 13.62 3.01 7.78
C VAL A 72 12.44 3.91 8.16
N PHE A 73 12.47 4.44 9.38
CA PHE A 73 11.43 5.32 9.89
C PHE A 73 11.35 6.63 9.09
N LEU A 74 12.50 7.26 8.85
CA LEU A 74 12.59 8.49 8.05
C LEU A 74 12.12 8.29 6.60
N MET A 75 12.46 7.16 5.98
CA MET A 75 12.01 6.84 4.62
C MET A 75 10.49 6.70 4.53
N ASN A 76 9.89 5.98 5.48
CA ASN A 76 8.44 5.80 5.52
C ASN A 76 7.71 7.11 5.81
N ILE A 77 8.23 7.96 6.71
CA ILE A 77 7.69 9.31 6.93
C ILE A 77 7.76 10.13 5.64
N LEU A 78 8.91 10.16 4.97
CA LEU A 78 9.09 10.92 3.74
C LEU A 78 8.07 10.51 2.68
N VAL A 79 7.91 9.20 2.46
CA VAL A 79 6.95 8.67 1.48
C VAL A 79 5.50 8.94 1.92
N GLY A 80 5.22 8.92 3.22
CA GLY A 80 3.94 9.30 3.79
C GLY A 80 3.60 10.78 3.54
N VAL A 81 4.56 11.67 3.76
CA VAL A 81 4.42 13.11 3.47
C VAL A 81 4.17 13.33 1.97
N ILE A 82 4.95 12.68 1.11
CA ILE A 82 4.75 12.73 -0.36
C ILE A 82 3.34 12.25 -0.71
N THR A 83 2.85 11.19 -0.05
CA THR A 83 1.52 10.63 -0.28
C THR A 83 0.43 11.63 0.05
N VAL A 84 0.48 12.26 1.23
CA VAL A 84 -0.48 13.29 1.64
C VAL A 84 -0.48 14.45 0.65
N ILE A 85 0.69 14.94 0.26
CA ILE A 85 0.83 16.05 -0.70
C ILE A 85 0.18 15.68 -2.04
N LEU A 86 0.49 14.52 -2.61
CA LEU A 86 -0.05 14.10 -3.90
C LEU A 86 -1.57 13.87 -3.86
N LEU A 87 -2.10 13.35 -2.75
CA LEU A 87 -3.55 13.21 -2.58
C LEU A 87 -4.26 14.56 -2.47
N ILE A 88 -3.66 15.55 -1.80
CA ILE A 88 -4.18 16.93 -1.77
C ILE A 88 -4.18 17.52 -3.18
N PHE A 89 -3.08 17.39 -3.92
CA PHE A 89 -3.02 17.86 -5.31
C PHE A 89 -4.05 17.18 -6.20
N ALA A 90 -4.30 15.88 -6.00
CA ALA A 90 -5.33 15.14 -6.72
C ALA A 90 -6.72 15.77 -6.52
N LEU A 91 -7.07 16.05 -5.26
CA LEU A 91 -8.33 16.69 -4.90
C LEU A 91 -8.46 18.08 -5.54
N LEU A 92 -7.41 18.89 -5.50
CA LEU A 92 -7.40 20.22 -6.11
C LEU A 92 -7.59 20.15 -7.64
N ILE A 93 -6.84 19.30 -8.33
CA ILE A 93 -6.89 19.16 -9.81
C ILE A 93 -8.23 18.62 -10.29
N SER A 94 -8.84 17.70 -9.53
CA SER A 94 -10.16 17.15 -9.87
C SER A 94 -11.30 18.17 -9.78
N GLY A 95 -11.06 19.36 -9.25
CA GLY A 95 -12.09 20.34 -8.91
C GLY A 95 -12.79 20.06 -7.57
N ALA A 96 -12.39 18.99 -6.86
CA ALA A 96 -12.88 18.63 -5.54
C ALA A 96 -12.18 19.38 -4.39
N GLY A 97 -11.40 20.43 -4.70
CA GLY A 97 -10.79 21.31 -3.70
C GLY A 97 -11.80 21.97 -2.75
N PHE A 98 -13.08 22.04 -3.15
CA PHE A 98 -14.16 22.48 -2.27
C PHE A 98 -14.30 21.62 -1.01
N LEU A 99 -13.84 20.36 -1.00
CA LEU A 99 -13.86 19.50 0.21
C LEU A 99 -13.00 20.06 1.36
N PHE A 100 -12.09 21.00 1.07
CA PHE A 100 -11.33 21.76 2.07
C PHE A 100 -12.04 23.03 2.55
N THR A 101 -13.28 23.24 2.10
CA THR A 101 -14.10 24.42 2.38
C THR A 101 -15.51 23.98 2.79
N PRO A 102 -16.29 24.83 3.48
CA PRO A 102 -17.69 24.50 3.80
C PRO A 102 -18.63 24.51 2.57
N TYR A 103 -18.13 24.80 1.37
CA TYR A 103 -18.95 24.83 0.15
C TYR A 103 -19.27 23.41 -0.34
N LYS A 104 -20.56 23.10 -0.45
CA LYS A 104 -21.04 21.82 -0.99
C LYS A 104 -21.26 21.95 -2.50
N VAL A 105 -20.39 21.34 -3.31
CA VAL A 105 -20.60 21.23 -4.76
C VAL A 105 -21.31 19.92 -5.06
N ASP A 106 -22.52 20.01 -5.62
CA ASP A 106 -23.35 18.85 -6.01
C ASP A 106 -23.12 18.47 -7.48
N ASN A 107 -21.85 18.29 -7.87
CA ASN A 107 -21.50 17.86 -9.22
C ASN A 107 -20.93 16.44 -9.19
N THR A 108 -21.78 15.46 -9.54
CA THR A 108 -21.41 14.04 -9.58
C THR A 108 -20.20 13.75 -10.47
N ARG A 109 -19.98 14.53 -11.54
CA ARG A 109 -18.80 14.35 -12.41
C ARG A 109 -17.50 14.68 -11.69
N VAL A 110 -17.47 15.78 -10.93
CA VAL A 110 -16.30 16.20 -10.13
C VAL A 110 -15.96 15.13 -9.09
N ILE A 111 -16.98 14.59 -8.42
CA ILE A 111 -16.82 13.52 -7.43
C ILE A 111 -16.24 12.25 -8.07
N ILE A 112 -16.77 11.83 -9.24
CA ILE A 112 -16.27 10.65 -9.96
C ILE A 112 -14.79 10.85 -10.36
N ILE A 113 -14.44 12.00 -10.93
CA ILE A 113 -13.06 12.32 -11.33
C ILE A 113 -12.14 12.28 -10.11
N ALA A 114 -12.54 12.87 -8.99
CA ALA A 114 -11.76 12.86 -7.75
C ALA A 114 -11.50 11.44 -7.24
N ILE A 115 -12.55 10.60 -7.19
CA ILE A 115 -12.44 9.20 -6.75
C ILE A 115 -11.45 8.43 -7.64
N VAL A 116 -11.58 8.55 -8.96
CA VAL A 116 -10.69 7.88 -9.91
C VAL A 116 -9.24 8.33 -9.73
N LEU A 117 -9.02 9.64 -9.59
CA LEU A 117 -7.67 10.20 -9.46
C LEU A 117 -7.01 9.78 -8.13
N ILE A 118 -7.75 9.84 -7.02
CA ILE A 118 -7.30 9.35 -5.70
C ILE A 118 -6.93 7.87 -5.78
N PHE A 119 -7.77 7.05 -6.42
CA PHE A 119 -7.54 5.61 -6.53
C PHE A 119 -6.27 5.30 -7.31
N LEU A 120 -6.05 5.97 -8.46
CA LEU A 120 -4.84 5.80 -9.27
C LEU A 120 -3.57 6.19 -8.50
N ILE A 121 -3.60 7.34 -7.84
CA ILE A 121 -2.46 7.82 -7.04
C ILE A 121 -2.18 6.88 -5.87
N THR A 122 -3.23 6.38 -5.21
CA THR A 122 -3.08 5.42 -4.09
C THR A 122 -2.44 4.11 -4.56
N ILE A 123 -2.81 3.59 -5.73
CA ILE A 123 -2.16 2.40 -6.30
C ILE A 123 -0.68 2.65 -6.52
N LEU A 124 -0.33 3.75 -7.20
CA LEU A 124 1.06 4.11 -7.48
C LEU A 124 1.89 4.22 -6.19
N LEU A 125 1.35 4.92 -5.19
CA LEU A 125 2.02 5.14 -3.92
C LEU A 125 2.10 3.88 -3.07
N SER A 126 1.09 3.01 -3.10
CA SER A 126 1.13 1.73 -2.39
C SER A 126 2.25 0.83 -2.89
N LEU A 127 2.52 0.85 -4.20
CA LEU A 127 3.65 0.13 -4.80
C LEU A 127 4.98 0.75 -4.37
N LEU A 128 5.09 2.09 -4.43
CA LEU A 128 6.28 2.78 -3.95
C LEU A 128 6.57 2.46 -2.47
N PHE A 129 5.55 2.50 -1.61
CA PHE A 129 5.66 2.12 -0.19
C PHE A 129 6.16 0.69 0.01
N ALA A 130 5.61 -0.26 -0.75
CA ALA A 130 6.08 -1.64 -0.69
C ALA A 130 7.57 -1.75 -1.05
N TYR A 131 8.02 -1.05 -2.09
CA TYR A 131 9.42 -1.04 -2.50
C TYR A 131 10.34 -0.34 -1.49
N VAL A 132 9.90 0.76 -0.89
CA VAL A 132 10.62 1.39 0.22
C VAL A 132 10.88 0.36 1.32
N ASN A 133 9.85 -0.38 1.72
CA ASN A 133 9.97 -1.37 2.79
C ASN A 133 10.80 -2.58 2.40
N PHE A 134 10.75 -3.06 1.15
CA PHE A 134 11.65 -4.12 0.68
C PHE A 134 13.12 -3.67 0.70
N PHE A 135 13.44 -2.51 0.11
CA PHE A 135 14.80 -1.98 0.12
C PHE A 135 15.34 -1.72 1.52
N MET A 136 14.51 -1.16 2.40
CA MET A 136 14.88 -0.86 3.77
C MET A 136 14.98 -2.12 4.64
N ALA A 137 14.24 -3.16 4.30
CA ALA A 137 14.33 -4.45 4.97
C ALA A 137 15.54 -5.27 4.49
N ASP A 138 16.10 -4.98 3.32
CA ASP A 138 17.24 -5.70 2.76
C ASP A 138 18.58 -5.21 3.34
N GLU A 139 19.37 -6.15 3.85
CA GLU A 139 20.64 -5.85 4.52
C GLU A 139 21.71 -5.31 3.57
N ARG A 140 21.64 -5.62 2.27
CA ARG A 140 22.63 -5.18 1.28
C ARG A 140 22.69 -3.66 1.12
N TYR A 141 21.57 -2.98 1.37
CA TYR A 141 21.47 -1.52 1.22
C TYR A 141 21.56 -0.80 2.57
N ARG A 142 21.92 -1.50 3.65
CA ARG A 142 21.96 -0.92 5.01
C ARG A 142 23.00 0.19 5.12
N ASP A 143 24.14 0.04 4.45
CA ASP A 143 25.26 0.99 4.53
C ASP A 143 25.11 2.20 3.60
N LEU A 144 24.15 2.16 2.66
CA LEU A 144 23.90 3.29 1.77
C LEU A 144 23.36 4.49 2.53
N THR A 145 23.77 5.68 2.07
CA THR A 145 23.23 6.95 2.59
C THR A 145 21.72 7.03 2.36
N PHE A 146 21.06 7.93 3.09
CA PHE A 146 19.63 8.16 2.95
C PHE A 146 19.25 8.51 1.50
N PHE A 147 19.89 9.53 0.92
CA PHE A 147 19.55 9.99 -0.43
C PHE A 147 19.82 8.94 -1.51
N ASP A 148 20.91 8.20 -1.41
CA ASP A 148 21.20 7.12 -2.37
C ASP A 148 20.14 6.03 -2.31
N SER A 149 19.76 5.64 -1.09
CA SER A 149 18.72 4.64 -0.88
C SER A 149 17.40 5.12 -1.48
N PHE A 150 17.04 6.38 -1.28
CA PHE A 150 15.82 6.97 -1.81
C PHE A 150 15.80 6.99 -3.34
N MET A 151 16.90 7.44 -3.96
CA MET A 151 17.01 7.48 -5.42
C MET A 151 16.95 6.09 -6.03
N LEU A 152 17.63 5.11 -5.44
CA LEU A 152 17.55 3.71 -5.85
C LEU A 152 16.14 3.15 -5.74
N ILE A 153 15.44 3.42 -4.64
CA ILE A 153 14.04 3.01 -4.46
C ILE A 153 13.15 3.56 -5.57
N ILE A 154 13.28 4.85 -5.91
CA ILE A 154 12.50 5.47 -6.99
C ILE A 154 12.83 4.80 -8.33
N ARG A 155 14.12 4.66 -8.67
CA ARG A 155 14.55 4.04 -9.94
C ARG A 155 14.06 2.59 -10.05
N ALA A 156 14.21 1.81 -8.98
CA ALA A 156 13.75 0.44 -8.91
C ALA A 156 12.23 0.34 -8.99
N GLY A 157 11.51 1.18 -8.24
CA GLY A 157 10.06 1.25 -8.24
C GLY A 157 9.50 1.57 -9.62
N LEU A 158 10.09 2.54 -10.34
CA LEU A 158 9.72 2.86 -11.72
C LEU A 158 10.01 1.71 -12.68
N LYS A 159 11.20 1.09 -12.59
CA LYS A 159 11.60 -0.02 -13.45
C LYS A 159 10.70 -1.25 -13.26
N LEU A 160 10.36 -1.58 -12.02
CA LEU A 160 9.55 -2.74 -11.66
C LEU A 160 8.04 -2.44 -11.64
N PHE A 161 7.63 -1.19 -11.87
CA PHE A 161 6.24 -0.76 -11.76
C PHE A 161 5.31 -1.64 -12.60
N LYS A 162 5.67 -1.90 -13.86
CA LYS A 162 4.85 -2.68 -14.80
C LYS A 162 4.61 -4.11 -14.29
N GLU A 163 5.67 -4.80 -13.86
CA GLU A 163 5.57 -6.18 -13.36
C GLU A 163 4.77 -6.24 -12.06
N SER A 164 5.00 -5.28 -11.17
CA SER A 164 4.29 -5.14 -9.90
C SER A 164 2.80 -4.87 -10.09
N PHE A 165 2.47 -3.96 -11.00
CA PHE A 165 1.10 -3.62 -11.34
C PHE A 165 0.37 -4.82 -11.94
N MET A 166 1.00 -5.54 -12.86
CA MET A 166 0.44 -6.78 -13.43
C MET A 166 0.29 -7.89 -12.40
N ALA A 167 1.21 -8.00 -11.43
CA ALA A 167 1.04 -8.89 -10.28
C ALA A 167 -0.18 -8.51 -9.43
N GLY A 168 -0.40 -7.21 -9.20
CA GLY A 168 -1.58 -6.69 -8.51
C GLY A 168 -2.88 -7.02 -9.24
N LEU A 169 -2.95 -6.76 -10.55
CA LEU A 169 -4.12 -7.10 -11.36
C LEU A 169 -4.43 -8.61 -11.34
N ARG A 170 -3.40 -9.45 -11.40
CA ARG A 170 -3.57 -10.92 -11.31
C ARG A 170 -4.03 -11.35 -9.92
N ALA A 171 -3.43 -10.82 -8.87
CA ALA A 171 -3.76 -11.18 -7.49
C ALA A 171 -5.16 -10.73 -7.11
N TYR A 172 -5.56 -9.51 -7.48
CA TYR A 172 -6.81 -8.89 -7.04
C TYR A 172 -7.94 -8.95 -8.07
N LYS A 173 -7.82 -9.75 -9.14
CA LYS A 173 -8.82 -9.83 -10.22
C LYS A 173 -10.27 -9.91 -9.71
N ILE A 174 -10.54 -10.79 -8.74
CA ILE A 174 -11.89 -10.98 -8.17
C ILE A 174 -12.34 -9.72 -7.42
N SER A 175 -11.49 -9.18 -6.55
CA SER A 175 -11.78 -7.97 -5.78
C SER A 175 -12.02 -6.77 -6.69
N LEU A 176 -11.23 -6.61 -7.75
CA LEU A 176 -11.38 -5.53 -8.73
C LEU A 176 -12.71 -5.63 -9.51
N ILE A 177 -13.09 -6.84 -9.96
CA ILE A 177 -14.35 -7.04 -10.67
C ILE A 177 -15.54 -6.74 -9.74
N LEU A 178 -15.54 -7.29 -8.53
CA LEU A 178 -16.62 -7.05 -7.57
C LEU A 178 -16.69 -5.58 -7.15
N GLY A 179 -15.54 -4.93 -6.93
CA GLY A 179 -15.46 -3.51 -6.62
C GLY A 179 -16.00 -2.62 -7.74
N ALA A 180 -15.71 -2.95 -9.00
CA ALA A 180 -16.25 -2.23 -10.15
C ALA A 180 -17.78 -2.38 -10.25
N ILE A 181 -18.31 -3.59 -10.04
CA ILE A 181 -19.76 -3.82 -10.03
C ILE A 181 -20.42 -3.07 -8.86
N ALA A 182 -19.82 -3.10 -7.67
CA ALA A 182 -20.29 -2.38 -6.50
C ALA A 182 -20.33 -0.86 -6.75
N LEU A 183 -19.30 -0.31 -7.40
CA LEU A 183 -19.23 1.11 -7.75
C LEU A 183 -20.32 1.49 -8.78
N LEU A 184 -20.51 0.67 -9.83
CA LEU A 184 -21.59 0.88 -10.79
C LEU A 184 -22.97 0.82 -10.12
N ALA A 185 -23.20 -0.17 -9.25
CA ALA A 185 -24.43 -0.30 -8.47
C ALA A 185 -24.64 0.92 -7.55
N GLY A 186 -23.59 1.42 -6.90
CA GLY A 186 -23.64 2.62 -6.07
C GLY A 186 -23.99 3.88 -6.88
N ILE A 187 -23.43 4.05 -8.08
CA ILE A 187 -23.81 5.16 -8.98
C ILE A 187 -25.28 5.03 -9.39
N LEU A 188 -25.74 3.83 -9.75
CA LEU A 188 -27.14 3.58 -10.12
C LEU A 188 -28.11 3.81 -8.95
N SER A 189 -27.67 3.62 -7.70
CA SER A 189 -28.51 3.85 -6.53
C SER A 189 -28.95 5.30 -6.35
N ILE A 190 -28.28 6.25 -7.01
CA ILE A 190 -28.72 7.67 -7.06
C ILE A 190 -30.12 7.77 -7.70
N LYS A 191 -30.41 6.93 -8.70
CA LYS A 191 -31.72 6.89 -9.37
C LYS A 191 -32.65 5.84 -8.78
N THR A 192 -32.09 4.74 -8.27
CA THR A 192 -32.86 3.60 -7.75
C THR A 192 -32.34 3.20 -6.36
N PRO A 193 -32.89 3.78 -5.28
CA PRO A 193 -32.36 3.61 -3.93
C PRO A 193 -32.25 2.15 -3.45
N SER A 194 -33.11 1.25 -3.94
CA SER A 194 -33.09 -0.18 -3.57
C SER A 194 -31.81 -0.91 -4.00
N ILE A 195 -31.07 -0.39 -4.98
CA ILE A 195 -29.80 -0.98 -5.46
C ILE A 195 -28.65 -0.74 -4.48
N VAL A 196 -28.79 0.21 -3.54
CA VAL A 196 -27.71 0.56 -2.60
C VAL A 196 -27.30 -0.64 -1.73
N LEU A 197 -28.25 -1.50 -1.35
CA LEU A 197 -27.98 -2.70 -0.55
C LEU A 197 -27.08 -3.68 -1.33
N ILE A 198 -27.33 -3.84 -2.63
CA ILE A 198 -26.51 -4.68 -3.52
C ILE A 198 -25.10 -4.10 -3.63
N ALA A 199 -24.98 -2.78 -3.78
CA ALA A 199 -23.69 -2.09 -3.83
C ALA A 199 -22.87 -2.34 -2.54
N ILE A 200 -23.51 -2.23 -1.37
CA ILE A 200 -22.88 -2.47 -0.07
C ILE A 200 -22.42 -3.92 0.06
N ILE A 201 -23.29 -4.89 -0.22
CA ILE A 201 -22.95 -6.33 -0.09
C ILE A 201 -21.76 -6.68 -1.01
N LEU A 202 -21.80 -6.27 -2.28
CA LEU A 202 -20.72 -6.51 -3.22
C LEU A 202 -19.43 -5.80 -2.80
N GLY A 203 -19.53 -4.58 -2.27
CA GLY A 203 -18.39 -3.83 -1.73
C GLY A 203 -17.72 -4.54 -0.55
N VAL A 204 -18.51 -5.09 0.38
CA VAL A 204 -18.00 -5.87 1.52
C VAL A 204 -17.30 -7.14 1.04
N ILE A 205 -17.90 -7.88 0.11
CA ILE A 205 -17.26 -9.10 -0.45
C ILE A 205 -15.96 -8.72 -1.18
N ALA A 206 -15.95 -7.63 -1.94
CA ALA A 206 -14.75 -7.14 -2.61
C ALA A 206 -13.63 -6.78 -1.63
N ALA A 207 -13.97 -6.15 -0.49
CA ALA A 207 -13.02 -5.80 0.56
C ALA A 207 -12.47 -7.04 1.28
N ILE A 208 -13.31 -8.02 1.60
CA ILE A 208 -12.88 -9.30 2.19
C ILE A 208 -11.95 -10.04 1.23
N ALA A 209 -12.34 -10.12 -0.05
CA ALA A 209 -11.49 -10.73 -1.08
C ALA A 209 -10.15 -10.01 -1.22
N PHE A 210 -10.15 -8.66 -1.20
CA PHE A 210 -8.93 -7.86 -1.22
C PHE A 210 -8.00 -8.27 -0.07
N PHE A 211 -8.52 -8.27 1.16
CA PHE A 211 -7.75 -8.60 2.36
C PHE A 211 -7.13 -10.00 2.30
N LEU A 212 -7.91 -11.02 1.89
CA LEU A 212 -7.43 -12.40 1.79
C LEU A 212 -6.42 -12.61 0.67
N LEU A 213 -6.43 -11.77 -0.37
CA LEU A 213 -5.52 -11.84 -1.51
C LEU A 213 -4.23 -11.03 -1.28
N THR A 214 -4.22 -10.10 -0.32
CA THR A 214 -3.04 -9.28 0.02
C THR A 214 -1.78 -10.09 0.31
N PRO A 215 -1.80 -11.20 1.08
CA PRO A 215 -0.60 -12.01 1.31
C PRO A 215 0.04 -12.54 0.02
N ARG A 216 -0.78 -12.99 -0.93
CA ARG A 216 -0.30 -13.50 -2.23
C ARG A 216 0.32 -12.39 -3.07
N PHE A 217 -0.30 -11.22 -3.06
CA PHE A 217 0.24 -10.06 -3.74
C PHE A 217 1.59 -9.63 -3.14
N ARG A 218 1.69 -9.54 -1.81
CA ARG A 218 2.94 -9.18 -1.13
C ARG A 218 4.07 -10.18 -1.41
N ALA A 219 3.76 -11.48 -1.43
CA ALA A 219 4.71 -12.51 -1.85
C ALA A 219 5.16 -12.34 -3.31
N SER A 220 4.23 -12.03 -4.22
CA SER A 220 4.59 -11.74 -5.62
C SER A 220 5.49 -10.51 -5.76
N LEU A 221 5.28 -9.47 -4.95
CA LEU A 221 6.18 -8.30 -4.95
C LEU A 221 7.56 -8.67 -4.42
N ALA A 222 7.65 -9.51 -3.39
CA ALA A 222 8.92 -10.01 -2.87
C ALA A 222 9.69 -10.83 -3.93
N ASP A 223 8.98 -11.68 -4.68
CA ASP A 223 9.57 -12.43 -5.80
C ASP A 223 10.10 -11.50 -6.89
N ILE A 224 9.30 -10.54 -7.36
CA ILE A 224 9.71 -9.55 -8.38
C ILE A 224 10.92 -8.74 -7.90
N TYR A 225 10.88 -8.27 -6.65
CA TYR A 225 11.99 -7.55 -6.05
C TYR A 225 13.26 -8.40 -6.03
N GLU A 226 13.16 -9.65 -5.59
CA GLU A 226 14.33 -10.49 -5.44
C GLU A 226 14.94 -10.99 -6.75
N GLU A 227 14.12 -11.22 -7.76
CA GLU A 227 14.61 -11.57 -9.10
C GLU A 227 15.41 -10.41 -9.74
N ASN A 228 15.21 -9.18 -9.26
CA ASN A 228 15.83 -7.99 -9.83
C ASN A 228 16.84 -7.29 -8.89
N ASN A 229 16.99 -7.76 -7.64
CA ASN A 229 17.79 -7.08 -6.62
C ASN A 229 19.28 -6.93 -6.99
N GLU A 230 19.90 -7.97 -7.55
CA GLU A 230 21.31 -7.96 -7.98
C GLU A 230 21.55 -6.94 -9.08
N ARG A 231 20.64 -6.88 -10.06
CA ARG A 231 20.67 -5.88 -11.14
C ARG A 231 20.49 -4.46 -10.62
N ILE A 232 19.72 -4.27 -9.55
CA ILE A 232 19.55 -2.93 -8.97
C ILE A 232 20.79 -2.53 -8.18
N TYR A 233 21.46 -3.47 -7.51
CA TYR A 233 22.70 -3.22 -6.80
C TYR A 233 23.88 -2.96 -7.76
N SER A 234 24.04 -3.79 -8.80
CA SER A 234 25.17 -3.73 -9.74
C SER A 234 25.22 -2.41 -10.53
N ASN A 235 24.06 -1.90 -10.98
CA ASN A 235 23.99 -0.62 -11.70
C ASN A 235 24.45 0.57 -10.86
N LYS A 236 24.47 0.47 -9.52
CA LYS A 236 25.05 1.51 -8.66
C LYS A 236 26.56 1.39 -8.57
N VAL A 237 27.08 0.18 -8.38
CA VAL A 237 28.54 -0.06 -8.30
C VAL A 237 29.24 0.37 -9.60
N GLU A 238 28.56 0.24 -10.75
CA GLU A 238 29.06 0.72 -12.05
C GLU A 238 28.92 2.24 -12.25
N GLU A 239 27.96 2.94 -11.59
CA GLU A 239 27.84 4.40 -11.65
C GLU A 239 28.85 5.12 -10.73
N ASP A 240 29.37 4.43 -9.70
CA ASP A 240 30.35 4.95 -8.74
C ASP A 240 31.84 4.67 -9.14
N LEU A 241 32.07 4.05 -10.32
CA LEU A 241 33.38 3.76 -10.93
C LEU A 241 33.65 4.65 -12.16
#